data_AF-A0A7W5VRH7-F1
#
_entry.id   AF-A0A7W5VRH7-F1
#
_cell.length_a   1.000
_cell.length_b   1.000
_cell.length_c   1.000
_cell.angle_alpha   90.00
_cell.angle_beta   90.00
_cell.angle_gamma   90.00
#
_symmetry.space_group_name_H-M   'P 1'
#
loop_
_entity.id
_entity.type
_entity.pdbx_description
1 polymer ?
#
loop_
_entity_poly.entity_id
_entity_poly.type
_entity_poly.pdbx_seq_one_letter_code
_entity_poly.pdbx_strand_id
1 'polypeptide(L)'
;MTDLFPKLPLFATDKELAIAVVGKERASMWIKAVIPQLERKGFPRIDPLHDGRPVPLVMRFYDGYFGITAGLQAVAPDGEERLGTWKRDSGKRIKTKWGDPEP
;
A
#
# COMPACT_ATOMS: atom_id res chain seq x y z
N MET A 1 -9.08 -5.90 27.99
CA MET A 1 -8.44 -5.16 26.88
C MET A 1 -8.91 -3.73 26.97
N THR A 2 -8.02 -2.76 27.13
CA THR A 2 -8.41 -1.35 27.05
C THR A 2 -8.34 -0.96 25.58
N ASP A 3 -9.47 -0.95 24.89
CA ASP A 3 -9.53 -0.49 23.51
C ASP A 3 -9.23 1.02 23.48
N LEU A 4 -7.96 1.36 23.26
CA LEU A 4 -7.46 2.74 23.17
C LEU A 4 -7.63 3.31 21.76
N PHE A 5 -7.76 2.46 20.75
CA PHE A 5 -7.99 2.85 19.35
C PHE A 5 -9.24 3.70 19.12
N PRO A 6 -10.44 3.37 19.65
CA PRO A 6 -11.63 4.20 19.43
C PRO A 6 -11.61 5.55 20.16
N LYS A 7 -10.61 5.79 21.03
CA LYS A 7 -10.41 7.07 21.71
C LYS A 7 -9.42 7.99 21.00
N LEU A 8 -8.77 7.52 19.95
CA LEU A 8 -7.80 8.32 19.20
C LEU A 8 -8.51 9.25 18.20
N PRO A 9 -7.96 10.45 17.96
CA PRO A 9 -8.39 11.32 16.87
C PRO A 9 -8.19 10.65 15.50
N LEU A 10 -8.86 11.16 14.46
CA LEU A 10 -8.77 10.62 13.10
C LEU A 10 -7.30 10.56 12.59
N PHE A 11 -6.51 11.57 12.95
CA PHE A 11 -5.06 11.61 12.80
C PHE A 11 -4.42 11.69 14.17
N ALA A 12 -3.54 10.74 14.47
CA ALA A 12 -2.84 10.68 15.76
C ALA A 12 -1.33 10.76 15.55
N THR A 13 -0.65 11.31 16.55
CA THR A 13 0.81 11.36 16.55
C THR A 13 1.40 9.95 16.70
N ASP A 14 2.65 9.77 16.27
CA ASP A 14 3.38 8.51 16.42
C ASP A 14 3.40 8.03 17.88
N LYS A 15 3.44 8.96 18.83
CA LYS A 15 3.43 8.68 20.27
C LYS A 15 2.10 8.09 20.73
N GLU A 16 1.00 8.68 20.32
CA GLU A 16 -0.35 8.21 20.66
C GLU A 16 -0.64 6.85 20.03
N LEU A 17 -0.28 6.69 18.75
CA LEU A 17 -0.37 5.40 18.06
C LEU A 17 0.48 4.32 18.72
N ALA A 18 1.73 4.65 19.07
CA ALA A 18 2.61 3.69 19.72
C ALA A 18 2.07 3.25 21.09
N ILE A 19 1.50 4.19 21.87
CA ILE A 19 0.84 3.85 23.14
C ILE A 19 -0.35 2.92 22.90
N ALA A 20 -1.16 3.18 21.88
CA ALA A 20 -2.32 2.35 21.57
C ALA A 20 -1.96 0.95 21.02
N VAL A 21 -0.86 0.83 20.26
CA VAL A 21 -0.43 -0.43 19.65
C VAL A 21 0.41 -1.29 20.61
N VAL A 22 1.46 -0.72 21.20
CA VAL A 22 2.45 -1.47 21.99
C VAL A 22 2.47 -1.13 23.48
N GLY A 23 1.69 -0.15 23.90
CA GLY A 23 1.68 0.36 25.28
C GLY A 23 2.77 1.41 25.54
N LYS A 24 2.57 2.16 26.62
CA LYS A 24 3.40 3.33 26.98
C LYS A 24 4.89 3.00 27.18
N GLU A 25 5.20 1.81 27.69
CA GLU A 25 6.58 1.40 27.98
C GLU A 25 7.41 1.17 26.72
N ARG A 26 6.80 0.61 25.67
CA ARG A 26 7.48 0.25 24.41
C ARG A 26 7.30 1.30 23.31
N ALA A 27 6.49 2.33 23.56
CA ALA A 27 6.15 3.34 22.57
C ALA A 27 7.39 3.99 21.93
N SER A 28 8.36 4.42 22.73
CA SER A 28 9.58 5.07 22.24
C SER A 28 10.44 4.17 21.35
N MET A 29 10.49 2.87 21.65
CA MET A 29 11.24 1.89 20.86
C MET A 29 10.52 1.60 19.54
N TRP A 30 9.20 1.47 19.59
CA TRP A 30 8.37 1.21 18.42
C TRP A 30 8.48 2.33 17.38
N ILE A 31 8.43 3.59 17.81
CA ILE A 31 8.57 4.76 16.92
C ILE A 31 9.93 4.75 16.22
N LYS A 32 11.01 4.44 16.93
CA LYS A 32 12.36 4.52 16.39
C LYS A 32 12.77 3.31 15.55
N ALA A 33 12.37 2.11 15.97
CA ALA A 33 12.85 0.87 15.37
C ALA A 33 11.83 0.23 14.43
N VAL A 34 10.53 0.33 14.74
CA VAL A 34 9.48 -0.43 14.08
C VAL A 34 8.82 0.39 12.97
N ILE A 35 8.52 1.68 13.20
CA ILE A 35 7.98 2.57 12.14
C ILE A 35 8.80 2.54 10.86
N PRO A 36 10.14 2.72 10.84
CA PRO A 36 10.88 2.71 9.58
C PRO A 36 10.84 1.35 8.86
N GLN A 37 10.66 0.25 9.59
CA GLN A 37 10.47 -1.07 8.98
C GLN A 37 9.04 -1.25 8.45
N LEU A 38 8.05 -0.76 9.18
CA LEU A 38 6.64 -0.75 8.80
C LEU A 38 6.43 0.12 7.54
N GLU A 39 7.05 1.29 7.46
CA GLU A 39 6.97 2.18 6.29
C GLU A 39 7.52 1.53 5.03
N ARG A 40 8.54 0.67 5.14
CA ARG A 40 9.03 -0.16 4.03
C ARG A 40 8.04 -1.23 3.59
N LYS A 41 7.13 -1.65 4.48
CA LYS A 41 6.06 -2.61 4.20
C LYS A 41 4.75 -1.96 3.75
N GLY A 42 4.73 -0.63 3.58
CA GLY A 42 3.51 0.10 3.17
C GLY A 42 2.70 0.67 4.32
N PHE A 43 3.30 0.84 5.51
CA PHE A 43 2.64 1.54 6.61
C PHE A 43 2.35 3.00 6.25
N PRO A 44 1.17 3.55 6.63
CA PRO A 44 0.77 4.91 6.27
C PRO A 44 1.78 5.94 6.76
N ARG A 45 2.24 6.83 5.87
CA ARG A 45 3.15 7.95 6.21
C ARG A 45 2.42 9.06 6.98
N ILE A 46 3.20 9.96 7.57
CA ILE A 46 2.68 11.18 8.20
C ILE A 46 2.01 12.03 7.13
N ASP A 47 0.78 12.48 7.40
CA ASP A 47 0.07 13.41 6.55
C ASP A 47 0.61 14.83 6.80
N PRO A 48 1.12 15.53 5.77
CA PRO A 48 1.71 16.85 5.95
C PRO A 48 0.69 17.96 6.26
N LEU A 49 -0.59 17.72 6.02
CA LEU A 49 -1.65 18.69 6.30
C LEU A 49 -2.15 18.60 7.76
N HIS A 50 -2.07 17.40 8.35
CA HIS A 50 -2.59 17.12 9.69
C HIS A 50 -1.50 16.77 10.72
N ASP A 51 -0.21 16.80 10.32
CA ASP A 51 0.96 16.46 11.16
C ASP A 51 0.79 15.14 11.94
N GLY A 52 0.08 14.19 11.34
CA GLY A 52 -0.38 12.99 12.04
C GLY A 52 -0.59 11.83 11.09
N ARG A 53 -0.57 10.61 11.64
CA ARG A 53 -0.86 9.41 10.86
C ARG A 53 -2.35 9.08 10.96
N PRO A 54 -2.99 8.74 9.83
CA PRO A 54 -4.40 8.37 9.81
C PRO A 54 -4.61 7.05 10.57
N VAL A 55 -5.24 7.14 11.74
CA VAL A 55 -5.57 5.99 12.60
C VAL A 55 -6.38 4.89 11.88
N PRO A 56 -7.44 5.19 11.10
CA PRO A 56 -8.20 4.14 10.43
C PRO A 56 -7.36 3.35 9.41
N LEU A 57 -6.39 4.00 8.74
CA LEU A 57 -5.49 3.34 7.81
C LEU A 57 -4.49 2.44 8.55
N VAL A 58 -3.99 2.87 9.71
CA VAL A 58 -3.12 2.04 10.58
C VAL A 58 -3.88 0.80 11.06
N MET A 59 -5.14 0.94 11.45
CA MET A 59 -6.00 -0.21 11.83
C MET A 59 -6.14 -1.21 10.67
N ARG A 60 -6.47 -0.71 9.47
CA ARG A 60 -6.60 -1.53 8.24
C ARG A 60 -5.29 -2.21 7.87
N PHE A 61 -4.16 -1.54 8.05
CA PHE A 61 -2.84 -2.13 7.84
C PHE A 61 -2.62 -3.32 8.77
N TYR A 62 -2.91 -3.17 10.07
CA TYR A 62 -2.70 -4.25 11.04
C TYR A 62 -3.66 -5.43 10.85
N ASP A 63 -4.89 -5.15 10.42
CA ASP A 63 -5.87 -6.16 10.04
C ASP A 63 -5.32 -7.10 8.94
N GLY A 64 -4.74 -6.53 7.88
CA GLY A 64 -4.04 -7.28 6.84
C GLY A 64 -2.70 -7.88 7.28
N TYR A 65 -1.94 -7.18 8.14
CA TYR A 65 -0.62 -7.61 8.61
C TYR A 65 -0.66 -8.87 9.49
N PHE A 66 -1.65 -8.98 10.38
CA PHE A 66 -1.83 -10.15 11.24
C PHE A 66 -2.60 -11.29 10.56
N GLY A 67 -3.11 -11.07 9.35
CA GLY A 67 -3.79 -12.10 8.57
C GLY A 67 -5.15 -12.53 9.14
N ILE A 68 -5.70 -11.82 10.13
CA ILE A 68 -7.03 -12.11 10.69
C ILE A 68 -8.11 -11.94 9.61
N THR A 69 -7.92 -10.99 8.70
CA THR A 69 -8.74 -10.78 7.49
C THR A 69 -8.15 -11.39 6.22
N ALA A 70 -6.98 -12.01 6.25
CA ALA A 70 -6.45 -12.70 5.06
C ALA A 70 -7.33 -13.91 4.64
N GLY A 71 -8.17 -14.41 5.55
CA GLY A 71 -9.24 -15.38 5.22
C GLY A 71 -10.50 -14.76 4.60
N LEU A 72 -10.68 -13.44 4.64
CA LEU A 72 -11.87 -12.71 4.15
C LEU A 72 -11.58 -11.80 2.95
N GLN A 73 -10.35 -11.32 2.81
CA GLN A 73 -9.87 -10.49 1.68
C GLN A 73 -9.06 -11.32 0.68
N ALA A 74 -9.45 -12.58 0.45
CA ALA A 74 -9.02 -13.32 -0.73
C ALA A 74 -9.66 -12.71 -1.98
N VAL A 75 -9.26 -11.49 -2.32
CA VAL A 75 -9.30 -11.03 -3.70
C VAL A 75 -8.22 -11.82 -4.40
N ALA A 76 -8.63 -12.66 -5.35
CA ALA A 76 -7.75 -13.55 -6.09
C ALA A 76 -6.50 -12.78 -6.59
N PRO A 77 -5.31 -13.40 -6.60
CA PRO A 77 -4.14 -12.78 -7.22
C PRO A 77 -4.49 -12.41 -8.66
N ASP A 78 -4.37 -11.13 -9.01
CA ASP A 78 -4.42 -10.70 -10.40
C ASP A 78 -3.24 -11.37 -11.12
N GLY A 79 -3.53 -12.06 -12.22
CA GLY A 79 -2.65 -13.04 -12.84
C GLY A 79 -1.28 -12.49 -13.25
N GLU A 80 -0.37 -13.41 -13.57
CA GLU A 80 1.05 -13.19 -13.92
C GLU A 80 1.36 -11.84 -14.60
N GLU A 81 2.05 -10.95 -13.87
CA GLU A 81 2.44 -9.62 -14.36
C GLU A 81 3.47 -9.76 -15.50
N ARG A 82 3.00 -9.63 -16.74
CA ARG A 82 3.86 -9.64 -17.93
C ARG A 82 4.59 -8.30 -18.10
N LEU A 83 5.66 -8.10 -17.32
CA LEU A 83 6.49 -6.88 -17.27
C LEU A 83 7.23 -6.51 -18.59
N GLY A 84 6.95 -7.19 -19.70
CA GLY A 84 7.79 -7.17 -20.91
C GLY A 84 7.17 -6.64 -22.20
N THR A 85 5.91 -6.20 -22.23
CA THR A 85 5.25 -5.79 -23.49
C THR A 85 4.78 -4.34 -23.50
N TRP A 86 5.71 -3.40 -23.37
CA TRP A 86 5.51 -2.09 -24.01
C TRP A 86 5.83 -2.25 -25.51
N LYS A 87 4.83 -2.69 -26.29
CA LYS A 87 4.94 -2.66 -27.74
C LYS A 87 4.97 -1.20 -28.18
N ARG A 88 6.14 -0.73 -28.60
CA ARG A 88 6.29 0.50 -29.38
C ARG A 88 5.56 0.27 -30.70
N ASP A 89 4.61 1.13 -31.01
CA ASP A 89 3.95 1.16 -32.32
C ASP A 89 4.99 1.62 -33.36
N SER A 90 5.74 0.67 -33.90
CA SER A 90 6.63 0.92 -35.04
C SER A 90 5.80 0.75 -36.31
N GLY A 91 5.54 1.89 -36.95
CA GLY A 91 4.68 2.03 -38.12
C GLY A 91 4.90 0.94 -39.16
N LYS A 92 3.86 0.15 -39.39
CA LYS A 92 3.82 -0.79 -40.51
C LYS A 92 3.60 0.01 -41.79
N ARG A 93 4.69 0.21 -42.52
CA ARG A 93 4.69 0.51 -43.96
C ARG A 93 3.71 -0.45 -44.64
N ILE A 94 2.61 0.07 -45.16
CA ILE A 94 1.66 -0.67 -45.99
C ILE A 94 2.41 -1.04 -47.27
N LYS A 95 2.81 -2.30 -47.41
CA LYS A 95 3.19 -2.86 -48.72
C LYS A 95 1.88 -3.30 -49.38
N THR A 96 1.47 -2.54 -50.39
CA THR A 96 0.42 -2.93 -51.32
C THR A 96 0.85 -4.22 -52.04
N LYS A 97 -0.05 -5.19 -52.03
CA LYS A 97 -0.01 -6.40 -52.86
C LYS A 97 -1.05 -6.13 -53.96
N TRP A 98 -0.72 -6.45 -55.21
CA TRP A 98 -1.55 -6.42 -56.42
C TRP A 98 -1.46 -5.17 -57.30
N GLY A 99 -0.96 -5.37 -58.53
CA GLY A 99 -1.29 -4.54 -59.69
C GLY A 99 -0.15 -4.31 -60.68
N ASP A 100 0.40 -5.35 -61.32
CA ASP A 100 1.03 -5.18 -62.63
C ASP A 100 -0.05 -4.95 -63.69
N PRO A 101 0.18 -4.06 -64.66
CA PRO A 101 -0.35 -4.26 -66.00
C PRO A 101 0.77 -4.24 -67.06
N GLU A 102 0.93 -5.36 -67.78
CA GLU A 102 1.33 -5.37 -69.20
C GLU A 102 0.05 -5.36 -70.05
N PRO A 103 0.02 -4.62 -71.16
CA PRO A 103 0.59 -5.14 -72.42
C PRO A 103 1.65 -4.27 -73.08
#